data_AF-A0A227JAB2-F1
#
_entry.id   AF-A0A227JAB2-F1
#
_cell.length_a   1.000
_cell.length_b   1.000
_cell.length_c   1.000
_cell.angle_alpha   90.00
_cell.angle_beta   90.00
_cell.angle_gamma   90.00
#
_symmetry.space_group_name_H-M   'P 1'
#
loop_
_entity.id
_entity.type
_entity.pdbx_description
1 polymer ?
#
loop_
_entity_poly.entity_id
_entity_poly.type
_entity_poly.pdbx_seq_one_letter_code
_entity_poly.pdbx_strand_id
1 'polypeptide(L)' 'MKWTDSRDIAIELCDKFPDVDPQTVRFTDLHQWIMELDE' A
#
# COMPACT_ATOMS: atom_id res chain seq x y z
N MET A 1 2.33 6.59 10.09
CA MET A 1 0.88 6.45 9.79
C MET A 1 0.24 5.46 10.75
N LYS A 2 -1.07 5.53 11.00
CA LYS A 2 -1.77 4.47 11.74
C LYS A 2 -2.38 3.49 10.73
N TRP A 3 -2.24 2.19 10.99
CA TRP A 3 -2.88 1.12 10.20
C TRP A 3 -4.42 1.24 10.09
N THR A 4 -5.04 2.07 10.93
CA THR A 4 -6.47 2.40 10.86
C THR A 4 -6.83 3.24 9.63
N ASP A 5 -5.87 3.97 9.06
CA ASP A 5 -6.06 4.85 7.91
C ASP A 5 -5.77 4.10 6.60
N SER A 6 -6.45 2.96 6.42
CA SER A 6 -6.31 2.09 5.25
C SER A 6 -6.56 2.81 3.92
N ARG A 7 -7.37 3.87 3.93
CA ARG A 7 -7.64 4.69 2.75
C ARG A 7 -6.45 5.55 2.34
N ASP A 8 -5.78 6.19 3.29
CA ASP A 8 -4.57 7.00 3.03
C ASP A 8 -3.45 6.11 2.52
N ILE A 9 -3.23 4.97 3.19
CA ILE A 9 -2.24 3.97 2.79
C ILE A 9 -2.51 3.48 1.36
N ALA A 10 -3.78 3.22 0.99
CA ALA A 10 -4.12 2.81 -0.36
C ALA A 10 -3.89 3.92 -1.40
N ILE A 11 -4.12 5.19 -1.05
CA ILE A 11 -3.86 6.33 -1.94
C ILE A 11 -2.36 6.46 -2.19
N GLU A 12 -1.54 6.42 -1.15
CA GLU A 12 -0.08 6.46 -1.23
C GLU A 12 0.47 5.30 -2.07
N LEU A 13 -0.04 4.09 -1.86
CA LEU A 13 0.36 2.91 -2.65
C LEU A 13 -0.03 3.07 -4.13
N CYS A 14 -1.22 3.56 -4.44
CA CYS A 14 -1.64 3.81 -5.82
C CYS A 14 -0.81 4.92 -6.49
N ASP A 15 -0.38 5.94 -5.74
CA ASP A 15 0.48 7.01 -6.27
C ASP A 15 1.90 6.51 -6.56
N LYS A 16 2.45 5.68 -5.66
CA LYS A 16 3.78 5.06 -5.82
C LYS A 16 3.81 3.96 -6.89
N PHE A 17 2.71 3.22 -7.03
CA PHE A 17 2.59 2.07 -7.93
C PHE A 17 1.36 2.18 -8.86
N PRO A 18 1.32 3.18 -9.76
CA PRO A 18 0.14 3.45 -10.60
C PRO A 18 -0.11 2.39 -11.68
N ASP A 19 0.92 1.59 -12.02
CA ASP A 19 0.84 0.53 -13.04
C ASP A 19 0.53 -0.85 -12.43
N VAL A 20 0.50 -0.96 -11.10
CA VAL A 20 0.22 -2.21 -10.40
C VAL A 20 -1.29 -2.38 -10.21
N ASP A 21 -1.83 -3.51 -10.66
CA ASP A 21 -3.23 -3.84 -10.40
C ASP A 21 -3.40 -4.30 -8.94
N PRO A 22 -4.13 -3.54 -8.08
CA PRO A 22 -4.29 -3.85 -6.67
C PRO A 22 -5.02 -5.18 -6.41
N GLN A 23 -5.78 -5.70 -7.39
CA GLN A 23 -6.46 -7.00 -7.27
C GLN A 23 -5.48 -8.17 -7.44
N THR A 24 -4.32 -7.93 -8.04
CA THR A 24 -3.27 -8.94 -8.25
C THR A 24 -2.24 -8.97 -7.13
N VAL A 25 -2.26 -7.96 -6.24
CA VAL A 25 -1.31 -7.83 -5.14
C VAL A 25 -1.61 -8.85 -4.05
N ARG A 26 -0.59 -9.62 -3.65
CA ARG A 26 -0.71 -10.54 -2.52
C ARG A 26 -0.58 -9.77 -1.22
N PHE A 27 -1.29 -10.19 -0.19
CA PHE A 27 -1.25 -9.55 1.13
C PHE A 27 0.17 -9.47 1.73
N THR A 28 1.06 -10.41 1.39
CA THR A 28 2.46 -10.38 1.81
C THR A 28 3.25 -9.22 1.20
N ASP A 29 3.09 -8.99 -0.11
CA ASP A 29 3.75 -7.87 -0.78
C ASP A 29 3.13 -6.54 -0.34
N LEU A 30 1.79 -6.50 -0.20
CA LEU A 30 1.09 -5.33 0.31
C LEU A 30 1.61 -4.92 1.70
N HIS A 31 1.75 -5.87 2.62
CA HIS A 31 2.27 -5.59 3.96
C HIS A 31 3.71 -5.06 3.93
N GLN A 32 4.57 -5.58 3.04
CA GLN A 32 5.92 -5.04 2.87
C GLN A 32 5.89 -3.59 2.36
N TRP A 33 5.07 -3.30 1.35
CA TRP A 33 4.96 -1.94 0.81
C TRP A 33 4.43 -0.94 1.84
N ILE A 34 3.50 -1.37 2.70
CA ILE A 34 2.98 -0.52 3.78
C ILE A 34 4.06 -0.24 4.84
N MET A 35 4.87 -1.23 5.18
CA MET A 35 6.01 -1.03 6.09
C MET A 35 7.04 -0.05 5.51
N GLU A 36 7.30 -0.09 4.21
CA GLU A 36 8.20 0.85 3.52
C GLU A 36 7.61 2.26 3.34
N LEU A 37 6.32 2.47 3.60
CA LEU A 37 5.66 3.79 3.59
C LEU A 37 5.68 4.47 4.97
N ASP A 38 5.94 3.73 6.05
CA ASP A 38 5.89 4.24 7.43
C ASP A 38 7.24 4.75 7.94
N GLU A 39 8.31 4.69 7.12
CA GLU A 39 9.68 5.10 7.46
C GLU A 39 10.01 6.56 7.08
#